data_AF-A0A7J2YU38-F1
#
_entry.id   AF-A0A7J2YU38-F1
#
_cell.length_a   1.000
_cell.length_b   1.000
_cell.length_c   1.000
_cell.angle_alpha   90.00
_cell.angle_beta   90.00
_cell.angle_gamma   90.00
#
_symmetry.space_group_name_H-M   'P 1'
#
loop_
_entity.id
_entity.type
_entity.pdbx_description
1 polymer ?
#
loop_
_entity_poly.entity_id
_entity_poly.type
_entity_poly.pdbx_seq_one_letter_code
_entity_poly.pdbx_strand_id
1 'polypeptide(L)'
;EFLEDATWNVLSNAIAKAGKAVGQKETEKIIALYAGIADGDLATGAVLAGGGTVMSWTKLLSLWYAIKSEKWMANVLAINDMQMAQLLNDATFTNAQYLQSGQTDVEAGVVSGALGMKIVSSPLVPNGTAYAIDTSVASVMLLRRDVTVQDWEDVKSGKFGVRATTRFGLGILRANAVAKMTNIKTTLT
;
A
#
# COMPACT_ATOMS: atom_id res chain seq x y z
N GLU A 1 -27.03 -35.24 -11.46
CA GLU A 1 -26.99 -34.78 -10.06
C GLU A 1 -27.19 -33.28 -10.10
N PHE A 2 -28.35 -32.79 -9.66
CA PHE A 2 -28.66 -31.36 -9.73
C PHE A 2 -27.77 -30.62 -8.74
N LEU A 3 -27.16 -29.53 -9.22
CA LEU A 3 -26.25 -28.63 -8.50
C LEU A 3 -27.00 -27.77 -7.45
N GLU A 4 -28.14 -28.24 -6.94
CA GLU A 4 -29.00 -27.54 -5.99
C GLU A 4 -28.60 -27.77 -4.52
N ASP A 5 -27.75 -28.76 -4.23
CA ASP A 5 -27.44 -29.15 -2.84
C ASP A 5 -26.12 -28.60 -2.30
N ALA A 6 -25.85 -27.31 -2.60
CA ALA A 6 -24.84 -26.56 -1.87
C ALA A 6 -25.56 -25.81 -0.74
N THR A 7 -25.38 -26.23 0.51
CA THR A 7 -25.99 -25.63 1.71
C THR A 7 -25.57 -24.17 2.00
N TRP A 8 -24.68 -23.62 1.18
CA TRP A 8 -24.17 -22.25 1.27
C TRP A 8 -24.41 -21.46 -0.01
N ASN A 9 -24.58 -20.14 0.12
CA ASN A 9 -24.79 -19.28 -1.04
C ASN A 9 -23.46 -19.08 -1.82
N VAL A 10 -23.20 -19.96 -2.78
CA VAL A 10 -21.98 -19.98 -3.61
C VAL A 10 -21.81 -18.69 -4.40
N LEU A 11 -22.91 -18.11 -4.89
CA LEU A 11 -22.93 -16.83 -5.61
C LEU A 11 -22.50 -15.67 -4.71
N SER A 12 -23.00 -15.60 -3.48
CA SER A 12 -22.59 -14.58 -2.51
C SER A 12 -21.09 -14.66 -2.17
N ASN A 13 -20.55 -15.87 -2.01
CA ASN A 13 -19.11 -16.08 -1.80
C ASN A 13 -18.29 -15.66 -3.04
N ALA A 14 -18.78 -15.96 -4.25
CA ALA A 14 -18.14 -15.54 -5.48
C ALA A 14 -18.11 -14.01 -5.64
N ILE A 15 -19.19 -13.32 -5.27
CA ILE A 15 -19.26 -11.85 -5.25
C ILE A 15 -18.25 -11.27 -4.26
N ALA A 16 -18.18 -11.80 -3.04
CA ALA A 16 -17.23 -11.33 -2.02
C ALA A 16 -15.76 -11.51 -2.47
N LYS A 17 -15.44 -12.66 -3.07
CA LYS A 17 -14.11 -12.93 -3.64
C LYS A 17 -13.79 -12.02 -4.82
N ALA A 18 -14.77 -11.76 -5.70
CA ALA A 18 -14.60 -10.84 -6.81
C ALA A 18 -14.30 -9.41 -6.31
N GLY A 19 -15.04 -8.92 -5.30
CA GLY A 19 -14.78 -7.64 -4.67
C GLY A 19 -13.37 -7.52 -4.08
N LYS A 20 -12.93 -8.54 -3.32
CA LYS A 20 -11.55 -8.60 -2.78
C LYS A 20 -10.50 -8.56 -3.89
N ALA A 21 -10.69 -9.35 -4.95
CA ALA A 21 -9.75 -9.44 -6.06
C ALA A 21 -9.64 -8.11 -6.84
N VAL A 22 -10.74 -7.38 -7.00
CA VAL A 22 -10.74 -6.04 -7.62
C VAL A 22 -9.89 -5.07 -6.79
N GLY A 23 -10.12 -4.98 -5.47
CA GLY A 23 -9.36 -4.09 -4.59
C GLY A 23 -7.87 -4.44 -4.50
N GLN A 24 -7.53 -5.73 -4.51
CA GLN A 24 -6.13 -6.18 -4.58
C GLN A 24 -5.46 -5.72 -5.87
N LYS A 25 -6.10 -5.92 -7.03
CA LYS A 25 -5.56 -5.49 -8.33
C LYS A 25 -5.42 -3.98 -8.45
N GLU A 26 -6.32 -3.22 -7.83
CA GLU A 26 -6.19 -1.76 -7.74
C GLU A 26 -4.94 -1.36 -6.98
N THR A 27 -4.73 -1.96 -5.80
CA THR A 27 -3.56 -1.71 -4.97
C THR A 27 -2.26 -2.12 -5.66
N GLU A 28 -2.23 -3.27 -6.33
CA GLU A 28 -1.09 -3.73 -7.12
C GLU A 28 -0.71 -2.74 -8.22
N LYS A 29 -1.69 -2.19 -8.95
CA LYS A 29 -1.42 -1.19 -9.99
C LYS A 29 -0.89 0.13 -9.43
N ILE A 30 -1.37 0.56 -8.26
CA ILE A 30 -0.87 1.76 -7.58
C ILE A 30 0.58 1.56 -7.15
N ILE A 31 0.90 0.41 -6.54
CA ILE A 31 2.27 0.09 -6.13
C ILE A 31 3.18 -0.03 -7.37
N ALA A 32 2.71 -0.67 -8.44
CA ALA A 32 3.47 -0.79 -9.69
C ALA A 32 3.77 0.57 -10.33
N LEU A 33 2.83 1.54 -10.25
CA LEU A 33 3.06 2.91 -10.71
C LEU A 33 4.24 3.55 -9.96
N TYR A 34 4.26 3.47 -8.63
CA TYR A 34 5.35 4.02 -7.83
C TYR A 34 6.67 3.26 -8.01
N ALA A 35 6.61 1.94 -8.18
CA ALA A 35 7.79 1.12 -8.44
C ALA A 35 8.41 1.41 -9.82
N GLY A 36 7.62 1.86 -10.78
CA GLY A 36 8.04 2.22 -12.14
C GLY A 36 8.62 3.63 -12.30
N ILE A 37 8.66 4.44 -11.23
CA ILE A 37 9.38 5.73 -11.25
C ILE A 37 10.87 5.44 -11.42
N ALA A 38 11.52 6.13 -12.36
CA ALA A 38 12.96 6.00 -12.56
C ALA A 38 13.71 6.43 -11.31
N ASP A 39 14.75 5.68 -10.94
CA ASP A 39 15.47 5.92 -9.68
C ASP A 39 16.08 7.34 -9.61
N GLY A 40 16.38 7.96 -10.76
CA GLY A 40 16.89 9.33 -10.86
C GLY A 40 15.84 10.44 -10.72
N ASP A 41 14.55 10.12 -10.84
CA ASP A 41 13.44 11.08 -10.76
C ASP A 41 12.80 11.14 -9.36
N LEU A 42 13.24 10.26 -8.46
CA LEU A 42 12.81 10.22 -7.05
C LEU A 42 13.32 11.45 -6.28
N ALA A 43 12.73 11.70 -5.11
CA ALA A 43 13.24 12.71 -4.20
C ALA A 43 14.73 12.48 -3.91
N THR A 44 15.54 13.55 -3.94
CA THR A 44 17.03 13.51 -3.86
C THR A 44 17.76 12.88 -5.06
N GLY A 45 17.03 12.52 -6.13
CA GLY A 45 17.60 12.01 -7.39
C GLY A 45 18.19 10.61 -7.31
N ALA A 46 17.89 9.86 -6.24
CA ALA A 46 18.35 8.48 -6.06
C ALA A 46 17.45 7.71 -5.11
N VAL A 47 17.54 6.38 -5.18
CA VAL A 47 16.98 5.48 -4.17
C VAL A 47 17.82 5.52 -2.90
N LEU A 48 17.16 5.65 -1.75
CA LEU A 48 17.82 5.57 -0.45
C LEU A 48 18.21 4.12 -0.14
N ALA A 49 19.47 3.89 0.25
CA ALA A 49 19.94 2.57 0.64
C ALA A 49 19.56 2.26 2.10
N GLY A 50 18.80 1.18 2.31
CA GLY A 50 18.49 0.62 3.63
C GLY A 50 19.66 -0.12 4.28
N GLY A 51 20.76 -0.35 3.55
CA GLY A 51 22.02 -0.88 4.08
C GLY A 51 21.94 -2.30 4.65
N GLY A 52 20.92 -3.09 4.31
CA GLY A 52 20.72 -4.45 4.82
C GLY A 52 20.34 -4.52 6.31
N THR A 53 20.03 -3.38 6.93
CA THR A 53 19.67 -3.30 8.36
C THR A 53 18.15 -3.24 8.54
N VAL A 54 17.69 -3.48 9.76
CA VAL A 54 16.27 -3.43 10.16
C VAL A 54 15.68 -2.02 9.92
N MET A 55 14.38 -1.92 9.67
CA MET A 55 13.69 -0.62 9.60
C MET A 55 13.71 0.05 10.99
N SER A 56 14.24 1.26 11.08
CA SER A 56 14.39 2.01 12.35
C SER A 56 13.93 3.45 12.20
N TRP A 57 13.78 4.15 13.34
CA TRP A 57 13.44 5.57 13.37
C TRP A 57 14.34 6.43 12.47
N THR A 58 15.65 6.17 12.47
CA THR A 58 16.63 6.92 11.66
C THR A 58 16.36 6.81 10.16
N LYS A 59 15.89 5.64 9.70
CA LYS A 59 15.53 5.42 8.29
C LYS A 59 14.21 6.08 7.91
N LEU A 60 13.27 6.11 8.84
CA LEU A 60 12.04 6.87 8.65
C LEU A 60 12.34 8.37 8.53
N LEU A 61 13.25 8.88 9.37
CA LEU A 61 13.68 10.27 9.33
C LEU A 61 14.42 10.61 8.04
N SER A 62 15.26 9.72 7.50
CA SER A 62 15.95 9.97 6.22
C SER A 62 14.99 10.01 5.03
N LEU A 63 13.98 9.14 5.01
CA LEU A 63 12.89 9.19 4.03
C LEU A 63 12.11 10.51 4.10
N TRP A 64 11.76 10.93 5.32
CA TRP A 64 11.06 12.19 5.53
C TRP A 64 11.90 13.41 5.13
N TYR A 65 13.19 13.39 5.48
CA TYR A 65 14.13 14.47 5.11
C TYR A 65 14.32 14.57 3.60
N ALA A 66 14.40 13.45 2.89
CA ALA A 66 14.55 13.43 1.42
C ALA A 66 13.39 14.12 0.70
N ILE A 67 12.15 13.93 1.18
CA ILE A 67 10.97 14.60 0.61
C ILE A 67 10.96 16.09 1.00
N LYS A 68 11.37 16.39 2.23
CA LYS A 68 11.44 17.77 2.72
C LYS A 68 12.53 18.60 2.02
N SER A 69 13.65 17.98 1.62
CA SER A 69 14.69 18.66 0.84
C SER A 69 14.19 19.10 -0.54
N GLU A 70 13.21 18.40 -1.09
CA GLU A 70 12.51 18.76 -2.33
C GLU A 70 11.33 19.74 -2.11
N LYS A 71 11.17 20.25 -0.88
CA LYS A 71 10.11 21.18 -0.43
C LYS A 71 8.69 20.59 -0.41
N TRP A 72 8.56 19.27 -0.30
CA TRP A 72 7.28 18.58 -0.18
C TRP A 72 7.01 18.09 1.24
N MET A 73 5.78 17.66 1.54
CA MET A 73 5.40 17.09 2.83
C MET A 73 4.91 15.67 2.65
N ALA A 74 5.67 14.69 3.16
CA ALA A 74 5.25 13.30 3.12
C ALA A 74 4.00 13.11 3.99
N ASN A 75 2.94 12.54 3.41
CA ASN A 75 1.68 12.27 4.11
C ASN A 75 1.46 10.77 4.34
N VAL A 76 2.00 9.92 3.47
CA VAL A 76 1.82 8.46 3.56
C VAL A 76 3.16 7.74 3.50
N LEU A 77 3.35 6.80 4.42
CA LEU A 77 4.43 5.81 4.36
C LEU A 77 3.81 4.45 4.04
N ALA A 78 4.10 3.90 2.87
CA ALA A 78 3.71 2.55 2.48
C ALA A 78 4.88 1.58 2.68
N ILE A 79 4.66 0.56 3.51
CA ILE A 79 5.66 -0.45 3.87
C ILE A 79 5.04 -1.85 3.84
N ASN A 80 5.88 -2.88 3.86
CA ASN A 80 5.41 -4.24 4.08
C ASN A 80 5.26 -4.55 5.58
N ASP A 81 4.42 -5.53 5.91
CA ASP A 81 4.09 -5.91 7.29
C ASP A 81 5.33 -6.30 8.10
N MET A 82 6.37 -6.85 7.46
CA MET A 82 7.64 -7.16 8.11
C MET A 82 8.34 -5.90 8.64
N GLN A 83 8.38 -4.83 7.83
CA GLN A 83 8.98 -3.55 8.19
C GLN A 83 8.16 -2.83 9.25
N MET A 84 6.84 -3.02 9.25
CA MET A 84 5.99 -2.54 10.33
C MET A 84 6.35 -3.24 11.64
N ALA A 85 6.48 -4.56 11.65
CA ALA A 85 6.88 -5.32 12.84
C ALA A 85 8.29 -4.93 13.33
N GLN A 86 9.21 -4.63 12.42
CA GLN A 86 10.53 -4.09 12.73
C GLN A 86 10.46 -2.71 13.39
N LEU A 87 9.64 -1.78 12.86
CA LEU A 87 9.43 -0.46 13.44
C LEU A 87 8.84 -0.56 14.85
N LEU A 88 7.87 -1.47 15.07
CA LEU A 88 7.28 -1.69 16.39
C LEU A 88 8.27 -2.30 17.40
N ASN A 89 9.33 -2.98 16.94
CA ASN A 89 10.40 -3.48 17.81
C ASN A 89 11.37 -2.36 18.24
N ASP A 90 11.46 -1.28 17.47
CA ASP A 90 12.34 -0.16 17.78
C ASP A 90 11.79 0.67 18.96
N ALA A 91 12.48 0.60 20.10
CA ALA A 91 12.12 1.32 21.31
C ALA A 91 12.02 2.84 21.10
N THR A 92 12.77 3.43 20.16
CA THR A 92 12.69 4.86 19.87
C THR A 92 11.43 5.24 19.11
N PHE A 93 10.93 4.36 18.25
CA PHE A 93 9.66 4.52 17.54
C PHE A 93 8.46 4.36 18.47
N THR A 94 8.51 3.37 19.38
CA THR A 94 7.48 3.20 20.42
C THR A 94 7.43 4.39 21.37
N ASN A 95 8.58 4.90 21.81
CA ASN A 95 8.66 6.10 22.66
C ASN A 95 8.16 7.38 21.97
N ALA A 96 8.37 7.53 20.66
CA ALA A 96 7.85 8.66 19.89
C ALA A 96 6.31 8.67 19.79
N GLN A 97 5.66 7.50 19.85
CA GLN A 97 4.19 7.40 19.81
C GLN A 97 3.52 7.66 21.16
N TYR A 98 4.23 7.52 22.28
CA TYR A 98 3.66 7.75 23.61
C TYR A 98 3.25 9.21 23.88
N LEU A 99 3.56 10.16 22.99
CA LEU A 99 3.28 11.58 23.22
C LEU A 99 1.83 12.05 22.95
N GLN A 100 0.90 11.21 22.47
CA GLN A 100 -0.54 11.56 22.41
C GLN A 100 -1.44 10.32 22.65
N SER A 101 -1.80 10.10 23.92
CA SER A 101 -2.55 8.93 24.42
C SER A 101 -4.05 8.89 24.07
N GLY A 102 -4.47 9.44 22.92
CA GLY A 102 -5.89 9.56 22.55
C GLY A 102 -6.36 8.71 21.37
N GLN A 103 -5.46 8.24 20.50
CA GLN A 103 -5.84 7.63 19.21
C GLN A 103 -4.90 6.52 18.71
N THR A 104 -4.10 5.90 19.58
CA THR A 104 -3.28 4.75 19.20
C THR A 104 -4.14 3.49 19.09
N ASP A 105 -4.89 3.38 18.00
CA ASP A 105 -5.58 2.16 17.57
C ASP A 105 -4.54 1.21 16.94
N VAL A 106 -3.70 0.63 17.80
CA VAL A 106 -2.66 -0.34 17.41
C VAL A 106 -3.30 -1.63 16.84
N GLU A 107 -4.58 -1.88 17.13
CA GLU A 107 -5.32 -3.07 16.67
C GLU A 107 -5.68 -3.03 15.18
N ALA A 108 -5.73 -1.85 14.54
CA ALA A 108 -6.08 -1.70 13.12
C ALA A 108 -4.88 -1.74 12.15
N GLY A 109 -3.65 -1.95 12.64
CA GLY A 109 -2.44 -1.89 11.81
C GLY A 109 -2.12 -0.48 11.27
N VAL A 110 -2.84 0.55 11.74
CA VAL A 110 -2.60 1.96 11.44
C VAL A 110 -1.95 2.57 12.67
N VAL A 111 -0.62 2.59 12.65
CA VAL A 111 0.15 3.30 13.68
C VAL A 111 -0.14 4.80 13.54
N SER A 112 -0.58 5.43 14.64
CA SER A 112 -0.85 6.88 14.66
C SER A 112 0.38 7.63 14.17
N GLY A 113 0.18 8.55 13.23
CA GLY A 113 1.24 8.98 12.33
C GLY A 113 2.51 9.50 13.00
N ALA A 114 3.65 8.93 12.64
CA ALA A 114 4.95 9.45 13.01
C ALA A 114 5.34 10.58 12.04
N LEU A 115 5.80 11.73 12.56
CA LEU A 115 6.24 12.88 11.76
C LEU A 115 5.18 13.44 10.79
N GLY A 116 3.89 13.25 11.10
CA GLY A 116 2.76 13.67 10.24
C GLY A 116 2.45 12.71 9.08
N MET A 117 3.13 11.57 8.98
CA MET A 117 2.86 10.54 7.98
C MET A 117 1.95 9.45 8.51
N LYS A 118 0.88 9.12 7.78
CA LYS A 118 0.10 7.90 8.03
C LYS A 118 0.89 6.69 7.54
N ILE A 119 1.17 5.75 8.45
CA ILE A 119 1.85 4.51 8.09
C ILE A 119 0.80 3.47 7.69
N VAL A 120 0.97 2.92 6.49
CA VAL A 120 0.11 1.87 5.94
C VAL A 120 0.99 0.66 5.65
N SER A 121 0.70 -0.46 6.30
CA SER A 121 1.34 -1.74 5.97
C SER A 121 0.49 -2.55 5.00
N SER A 122 1.14 -3.22 4.05
CA SER A 122 0.47 -4.17 3.17
C SER A 122 1.45 -5.25 2.71
N PRO A 123 1.03 -6.53 2.66
CA PRO A 123 1.88 -7.60 2.12
C PRO A 123 2.12 -7.47 0.61
N LEU A 124 1.36 -6.60 -0.09
CA LEU A 124 1.52 -6.32 -1.51
C LEU A 124 2.75 -5.45 -1.81
N VAL A 125 3.26 -4.72 -0.81
CA VAL A 125 4.53 -4.00 -0.94
C VAL A 125 5.67 -5.02 -0.88
N PRO A 126 6.66 -4.99 -1.79
CA PRO A 126 7.78 -5.92 -1.73
C PRO A 126 8.55 -5.83 -0.42
N ASN A 127 8.84 -6.98 0.19
CA ASN A 127 9.64 -7.05 1.41
C ASN A 127 11.03 -6.44 1.14
N GLY A 128 11.48 -5.56 2.03
CA GLY A 128 12.73 -4.82 1.91
C GLY A 128 12.60 -3.47 1.23
N THR A 129 11.38 -3.04 0.90
CA THR A 129 11.10 -1.72 0.29
C THR A 129 10.16 -0.88 1.13
N ALA A 130 10.41 0.43 1.13
CA ALA A 130 9.57 1.43 1.77
C ALA A 130 9.37 2.61 0.82
N TYR A 131 8.14 3.14 0.78
CA TYR A 131 7.79 4.31 -0.01
C TYR A 131 7.23 5.39 0.90
N ALA A 132 7.87 6.55 0.90
CA ALA A 132 7.30 7.77 1.48
C ALA A 132 6.73 8.63 0.34
N ILE A 133 5.48 9.08 0.49
CA ILE A 133 4.71 9.69 -0.59
C ILE A 133 3.96 10.90 -0.05
N ASP A 134 4.03 12.01 -0.79
CA ASP A 134 3.06 13.10 -0.68
C ASP A 134 1.87 12.83 -1.62
N THR A 135 0.75 12.35 -1.07
CA THR A 135 -0.43 11.97 -1.86
C THR A 135 -1.17 13.16 -2.47
N SER A 136 -0.90 14.39 -2.01
CA SER A 136 -1.57 15.58 -2.55
C SER A 136 -0.94 16.06 -3.86
N VAL A 137 0.31 15.70 -4.12
CA VAL A 137 1.11 16.21 -5.25
C VAL A 137 1.69 15.11 -6.12
N ALA A 138 2.05 13.93 -5.57
CA ALA A 138 2.81 12.93 -6.30
C ALA A 138 2.02 12.27 -7.44
N SER A 139 0.75 11.91 -7.19
CA SER A 139 -0.04 11.15 -8.16
C SER A 139 -1.53 11.49 -8.08
N VAL A 140 -2.24 11.17 -9.16
CA VAL A 140 -3.71 11.29 -9.24
C VAL A 140 -4.29 9.99 -9.76
N MET A 141 -5.41 9.59 -9.15
CA MET A 141 -6.26 8.51 -9.62
C MET A 141 -7.57 9.09 -10.15
N LEU A 142 -7.87 8.82 -11.41
CA LEU A 142 -9.09 9.27 -12.09
C LEU A 142 -9.97 8.06 -12.36
N LEU A 143 -11.13 8.04 -11.72
CA LEU A 143 -12.11 6.96 -11.89
C LEU A 143 -13.02 7.31 -13.07
N ARG A 144 -12.98 6.48 -14.12
CA ARG A 144 -13.86 6.61 -15.29
C ARG A 144 -15.16 5.83 -15.11
N ARG A 145 -15.09 4.68 -14.44
CA ARG A 145 -16.24 3.88 -14.08
C ARG A 145 -15.96 3.16 -12.78
N ASP A 146 -16.92 3.27 -11.88
CA ASP A 146 -16.90 2.58 -10.61
C ASP A 146 -17.09 1.08 -10.80
N VAL A 147 -17.10 0.34 -9.69
CA VAL A 147 -17.32 -1.10 -9.69
C VAL A 147 -18.69 -1.43 -10.27
N THR A 148 -18.67 -2.28 -11.30
CA THR A 148 -19.88 -2.84 -11.89
C THR A 148 -19.80 -4.35 -11.79
N VAL A 149 -20.83 -4.95 -11.21
CA VAL A 149 -20.97 -6.40 -11.05
C VAL A 149 -22.05 -6.85 -12.02
N GLN A 150 -21.71 -7.81 -12.88
CA GLN A 150 -22.65 -8.39 -13.84
C GLN A 150 -22.61 -9.91 -13.70
N ASP A 151 -23.78 -10.52 -13.75
CA ASP A 151 -23.90 -11.96 -13.83
C ASP A 151 -23.46 -12.41 -15.23
N TRP A 152 -22.60 -13.41 -15.27
CA TRP A 152 -22.11 -14.01 -16.49
C TRP A 152 -22.60 -15.45 -16.55
N GLU A 153 -23.33 -15.75 -17.62
CA GLU A 153 -23.85 -17.08 -17.88
C GLU A 153 -23.35 -17.55 -19.26
N ASP A 154 -22.81 -18.76 -19.29
CA ASP A 154 -22.56 -19.48 -20.54
C ASP A 154 -23.59 -20.60 -20.69
N VAL A 155 -24.61 -20.31 -21.51
CA VAL A 155 -25.78 -21.18 -21.75
C VAL A 155 -25.38 -22.55 -22.33
N LYS A 156 -24.21 -22.65 -22.98
CA LYS A 156 -23.72 -23.91 -23.56
C LYS A 156 -23.03 -24.83 -22.56
N SER A 157 -22.46 -24.28 -21.49
CA SER A 157 -21.71 -25.04 -20.49
C SER A 157 -22.39 -25.09 -19.12
N GLY A 158 -23.53 -24.42 -18.95
CA GLY A 158 -24.28 -24.37 -17.69
C GLY A 158 -23.48 -23.73 -16.55
N LYS A 159 -22.50 -22.87 -16.90
CA LYS A 159 -21.62 -22.20 -15.94
C LYS A 159 -22.18 -20.83 -15.60
N PHE A 160 -22.35 -20.60 -14.31
CA PHE A 160 -22.73 -19.32 -13.74
C PHE A 160 -21.52 -18.69 -13.05
N GLY A 161 -21.33 -17.40 -13.28
CA GLY A 161 -20.23 -16.64 -12.70
C GLY A 161 -20.62 -15.19 -12.50
N VAL A 162 -19.74 -14.48 -11.82
CA VAL A 162 -19.89 -13.05 -11.54
C VAL A 162 -18.68 -12.34 -12.11
N ARG A 163 -18.92 -11.31 -12.91
CA ARG A 163 -17.88 -10.47 -13.49
C ARG A 163 -17.94 -9.09 -12.85
N ALA A 164 -16.88 -8.72 -12.15
CA ALA A 164 -16.66 -7.36 -11.66
C ALA A 164 -15.70 -6.61 -12.60
N THR A 165 -16.01 -5.36 -12.94
CA THR A 165 -15.11 -4.50 -13.71
C THR A 165 -15.03 -3.10 -13.10
N THR A 166 -13.81 -2.57 -13.00
CA THR A 166 -13.52 -1.17 -12.67
C THR A 166 -12.65 -0.57 -13.77
N ARG A 167 -12.82 0.74 -14.02
CA ARG A 167 -11.96 1.48 -14.96
C ARG A 167 -11.46 2.75 -14.32
N PHE A 168 -10.17 2.78 -14.06
CA PHE A 168 -9.47 3.93 -13.51
C PHE A 168 -8.18 4.18 -14.30
N GLY A 169 -7.79 5.45 -14.38
CA GLY A 169 -6.49 5.89 -14.83
C GLY A 169 -5.64 6.29 -13.64
N LEU A 170 -4.35 5.98 -13.70
CA LEU A 170 -3.35 6.40 -12.72
C LEU A 170 -2.26 7.17 -13.45
N GLY A 171 -1.76 8.24 -12.84
CA GLY A 171 -0.65 9.01 -13.37
C GLY A 171 0.19 9.63 -12.26
N ILE A 172 1.50 9.69 -12.48
CA ILE A 172 2.43 10.45 -11.64
C ILE A 172 2.44 11.88 -12.16
N LEU A 173 2.17 12.84 -11.29
CA LEU A 173 2.30 14.27 -11.61
C LEU A 173 3.71 14.75 -11.32
N ARG A 174 4.26 14.34 -10.18
CA ARG A 174 5.58 14.77 -9.69
C ARG A 174 6.31 13.61 -9.04
N ALA A 175 7.31 13.09 -9.73
CA ALA A 175 8.13 12.00 -9.23
C ALA A 175 8.99 12.41 -8.02
N ASN A 176 9.41 13.67 -7.94
CA ASN A 176 10.23 14.20 -6.83
C ASN A 176 9.48 14.32 -5.49
N ALA A 177 8.17 14.08 -5.47
CA ALA A 177 7.36 14.01 -4.27
C ALA A 177 7.27 12.57 -3.69
N VAL A 178 8.05 11.64 -4.23
CA VAL A 178 8.15 10.25 -3.79
C VAL A 178 9.58 9.92 -3.40
N ALA A 179 9.78 9.37 -2.20
CA ALA A 179 11.05 8.80 -1.79
C ALA A 179 10.92 7.28 -1.65
N LYS A 180 11.90 6.55 -2.18
CA LYS A 180 11.96 5.09 -2.13
C LYS A 180 13.20 4.67 -1.38
N MET A 181 13.05 3.73 -0.46
CA MET A 181 14.16 3.04 0.18
C MET A 181 14.10 1.56 -0.19
N THR A 182 15.24 1.00 -0.59
CA THR A 182 15.40 -0.43 -0.89
C THR A 182 16.48 -1.06 -0.02
N ASN A 183 16.58 -2.39 -0.06
CA ASN A 183 17.59 -3.14 0.70
C ASN A 183 17.45 -2.97 2.22
N ILE A 184 16.20 -2.95 2.70
CA ILE A 184 15.88 -3.09 4.13
C ILE A 184 15.89 -4.59 4.46
N LYS A 185 16.35 -4.95 5.66
CA LYS A 185 16.38 -6.35 6.11
C LYS A 185 15.01 -6.99 6.01
N THR A 186 14.96 -8.22 5.53
CA THR A 186 13.71 -8.97 5.29
C THR A 186 13.29 -9.85 6.47
N THR A 187 14.07 -9.84 7.56
CA THR A 187 13.84 -10.59 8.81
C THR A 187 13.68 -9.63 10.00
N LEU A 188 12.97 -10.06 11.05
CA LEU A 188 12.67 -9.25 12.24
C LEU A 188 13.91 -8.76 13.00
N THR A 189 14.98 -9.56 13.04
CA THR A 189 16.26 -9.24 13.66
C THR A 189 17.37 -9.21 12.64
#